data_AF-A0A5E4B526-F1
#
_entry.id   AF-A0A5E4B526-F1
#
_cell.length_a   1.000
_cell.length_b   1.000
_cell.length_c   1.000
_cell.angle_alpha   90.00
_cell.angle_beta   90.00
_cell.angle_gamma   90.00
#
_symmetry.space_group_name_H-M   'P 1'
#
loop_
_entity.id
_entity.type
_entity.pdbx_description
1 polymer ?
#
loop_
_entity_poly.entity_id
_entity_poly.type
_entity_poly.pdbx_seq_one_letter_code
_entity_poly.pdbx_strand_id
1 'polypeptide(L)'
;MATAFSLRYLYRARPVPRFLHVALQWFPQRGHRLSLADDELYQRTHISLLQREFPHVMYIDSYNSRGFTINGNRVLGPCALLPHSVVQWNVGSHQNITEESFSLFWLLEPRIEIVVVGTGNRTERLHSKVLQAIRQRGIALEVQDTVSLVNAVGAQA
;
A
#
# COMPACT_ATOMS: atom_id res chain seq x y z
N MET A 1 33.27 24.78 -19.59
CA MET A 1 33.85 23.45 -19.27
C MET A 1 34.04 23.38 -17.76
N ALA A 2 33.09 22.79 -17.03
CA ALA A 2 33.14 22.72 -15.57
C ALA A 2 32.86 21.29 -15.11
N THR A 3 33.75 20.74 -14.31
CA THR A 3 33.91 19.33 -13.97
C THR A 3 33.06 18.91 -12.77
N ALA A 4 32.64 17.65 -12.80
CA ALA A 4 31.93 16.94 -11.75
C ALA A 4 32.74 16.76 -10.47
N PHE A 5 32.07 16.73 -9.32
CA PHE A 5 32.59 16.15 -8.09
C PHE A 5 31.56 15.22 -7.45
N SER A 6 31.93 13.94 -7.41
CA SER A 6 31.26 12.86 -6.70
C SER A 6 31.66 12.92 -5.23
N LEU A 7 30.69 12.85 -4.31
CA LEU A 7 30.96 12.62 -2.89
C LEU A 7 30.49 11.21 -2.50
N ARG A 8 31.46 10.30 -2.43
CA ARG A 8 31.38 9.07 -1.65
C ARG A 8 31.52 9.44 -0.17
N TYR A 9 30.49 9.25 0.63
CA TYR A 9 30.59 9.31 2.08
C TYR A 9 31.23 8.02 2.60
N LEU A 10 32.51 8.10 2.94
CA LEU A 10 33.23 7.09 3.71
C LEU A 10 33.07 7.42 5.20
N TYR A 11 32.39 6.55 5.95
CA TYR A 11 32.33 6.67 7.41
C TYR A 11 33.65 6.20 8.03
N ARG A 12 34.15 7.06 8.91
CA ARG A 12 35.44 7.07 9.59
C ARG A 12 35.44 6.08 10.77
N ALA A 13 36.52 5.32 10.90
CA ALA A 13 36.77 4.38 12.00
C ALA A 13 37.61 4.98 13.15
N ARG A 14 37.54 4.30 14.31
CA ARG A 14 38.44 4.22 15.51
C ARG A 14 37.94 4.95 16.79
N PRO A 15 38.33 4.53 18.03
CA PRO A 15 38.96 3.27 18.50
C PRO A 15 38.34 2.64 19.79
N VAL A 16 38.89 1.48 20.12
CA VAL A 16 38.75 0.55 21.27
C VAL A 16 39.03 1.16 22.65
N PRO A 17 38.50 0.58 23.75
CA PRO A 17 39.35 0.22 24.89
C PRO A 17 39.31 -1.26 25.27
N ARG A 18 40.43 -1.67 25.86
CA ARG A 18 40.93 -3.03 26.10
C ARG A 18 40.32 -3.72 27.34
N PHE A 19 40.15 -5.03 27.17
CA PHE A 19 40.39 -6.15 28.10
C PHE A 19 39.65 -6.23 29.44
N LEU A 20 38.92 -7.34 29.61
CA LEU A 20 39.21 -8.32 30.67
C LEU A 20 38.91 -9.73 30.14
N HIS A 21 39.91 -10.60 30.29
CA HIS A 21 39.86 -12.03 30.01
C HIS A 21 38.78 -12.70 30.87
N VAL A 22 37.81 -13.39 30.25
CA VAL A 22 37.13 -14.52 30.87
C VAL A 22 36.99 -15.63 29.83
N ALA A 23 37.35 -16.83 30.30
CA ALA A 23 37.40 -18.11 29.64
C ALA A 23 36.44 -18.33 28.46
N LEU A 24 37.00 -18.94 27.40
CA LEU A 24 36.29 -19.71 26.39
C LEU A 24 35.42 -20.77 27.07
N GLN A 25 34.15 -20.45 27.29
CA GLN A 25 33.10 -21.46 27.44
C GLN A 25 32.43 -21.61 26.09
N TRP A 26 32.59 -22.81 25.51
CA TRP A 26 31.91 -23.23 24.30
C TRP A 26 30.42 -22.92 24.40
N PHE A 27 29.95 -21.99 23.56
CA PHE A 27 28.53 -21.86 23.27
C PHE A 27 28.13 -23.04 22.38
N PRO A 28 27.18 -23.89 22.79
CA PRO A 28 26.65 -24.90 21.90
C PRO A 28 25.90 -24.16 20.78
N GLN A 29 26.47 -24.18 19.58
CA GLN A 29 25.79 -23.87 18.34
C GLN A 29 24.67 -24.89 18.18
N ARG A 30 23.46 -24.58 18.68
CA ARG A 30 22.26 -25.32 18.32
C ARG A 30 21.90 -24.95 16.90
N GLY A 31 22.50 -25.66 15.95
CA GLY A 31 21.89 -25.79 14.64
C GLY A 31 20.49 -26.35 14.84
N HIS A 32 19.46 -25.55 14.58
CA HIS A 32 18.11 -26.05 14.41
C HIS A 32 18.08 -26.86 13.11
N ARG A 33 18.62 -28.08 13.17
CA ARG A 33 18.39 -29.11 12.16
C ARG A 33 17.04 -29.71 12.50
N LEU A 34 15.98 -29.15 11.92
CA LEU A 34 14.65 -29.74 11.96
C LEU A 34 14.77 -31.16 11.41
N SER A 35 14.55 -32.16 12.26
CA SER A 35 14.55 -33.55 11.85
C SER A 35 13.14 -33.88 11.35
N LEU A 36 13.02 -34.65 10.27
CA LEU A 36 11.71 -35.14 9.76
C LEU A 36 10.92 -35.96 10.81
N ALA A 37 11.55 -36.34 11.92
CA ALA A 37 10.90 -37.04 13.03
C ALA A 37 10.22 -36.07 14.03
N ASP A 38 10.52 -34.77 13.99
CA ASP A 38 9.81 -33.75 14.77
C ASP A 38 8.46 -33.35 14.12
N ASP A 39 8.16 -33.87 12.92
CA ASP A 39 6.94 -33.60 12.16
C ASP A 39 5.67 -34.28 12.75
N GLU A 40 5.80 -35.18 13.73
CA GLU A 40 4.65 -35.85 14.37
C GLU A 40 3.87 -34.94 15.34
N LEU A 41 4.47 -33.84 15.78
CA LEU A 41 3.78 -32.75 16.49
C LEU A 41 3.41 -31.66 15.49
N TYR A 42 2.56 -32.00 14.52
CA TYR A 42 1.97 -31.04 13.59
C TYR A 42 1.07 -30.06 14.38
N GLN A 43 1.67 -29.03 14.98
CA GLN A 43 0.95 -27.91 15.58
C GLN A 43 0.36 -27.08 14.43
N ARG A 44 -0.81 -27.52 13.96
CA ARG A 44 -1.60 -26.79 12.99
C ARG A 44 -2.04 -25.49 13.65
N THR A 45 -1.37 -24.38 13.34
CA THR A 45 -1.87 -23.05 13.68
C THR A 45 -3.15 -22.83 12.87
N HIS A 46 -4.29 -23.11 13.49
CA HIS A 46 -5.59 -22.87 12.89
C HIS A 46 -6.01 -21.45 13.19
N ILE A 47 -5.95 -20.59 12.17
CA ILE A 47 -6.46 -19.22 12.26
C ILE A 47 -7.97 -19.30 12.03
N SER A 48 -8.76 -19.38 13.11
CA SER A 48 -10.22 -19.53 13.02
C SER A 48 -10.97 -18.22 12.78
N LEU A 49 -10.29 -17.06 12.79
CA LEU A 49 -10.97 -15.78 12.67
C LEU A 49 -10.04 -14.71 12.07
N LEU A 50 -10.14 -14.52 10.75
CA LEU A 50 -9.50 -13.43 10.00
C LEU A 50 -10.48 -12.30 9.71
N GLN A 51 -11.47 -12.06 10.58
CA GLN A 51 -12.45 -11.00 10.34
C GLN A 51 -12.49 -9.94 11.45
N ARG A 52 -11.75 -8.87 11.11
CA ARG A 52 -11.97 -7.43 11.29
C ARG A 52 -12.15 -6.90 12.73
N GLU A 53 -11.02 -6.58 13.34
CA GLU A 53 -10.91 -5.62 14.45
C GLU A 53 -11.16 -4.16 14.05
N PHE A 54 -11.64 -3.88 12.83
CA PHE A 54 -11.85 -2.51 12.34
C PHE A 54 -13.31 -2.26 11.96
N PRO A 55 -14.17 -1.84 12.91
CA PRO A 55 -15.58 -1.53 12.66
C PRO A 55 -15.81 -0.35 11.69
N HIS A 56 -14.74 0.27 11.18
CA HIS A 56 -14.79 1.47 10.33
C HIS A 56 -14.12 1.29 8.96
N VAL A 57 -13.73 0.07 8.58
CA VAL A 57 -13.16 -0.17 7.24
C VAL A 57 -14.28 -0.12 6.20
N MET A 58 -14.08 0.75 5.21
CA MET A 58 -14.96 0.85 4.05
C MET A 58 -14.64 -0.24 3.05
N TYR A 59 -15.65 -0.96 2.57
CA TYR A 59 -15.51 -2.00 1.55
C TYR A 59 -16.62 -1.90 0.50
N ILE A 60 -16.32 -2.39 -0.70
CA ILE A 60 -17.25 -2.34 -1.84
C ILE A 60 -18.03 -3.65 -1.84
N ASP A 61 -19.36 -3.58 -1.68
CA ASP A 61 -20.26 -4.75 -1.75
C ASP A 61 -20.52 -5.17 -3.20
N SER A 62 -20.78 -4.18 -4.05
CA SER A 62 -21.11 -4.39 -5.46
C SER A 62 -20.91 -3.11 -6.26
N TYR A 63 -20.80 -3.23 -7.58
CA TYR A 63 -20.73 -2.10 -8.49
C TYR A 63 -21.62 -2.35 -9.72
N ASN A 64 -22.04 -1.28 -10.37
CA ASN A 64 -22.75 -1.33 -11.65
C ASN A 64 -22.34 -0.11 -12.50
N SER A 65 -22.91 0.01 -13.70
CA SER A 65 -22.61 1.11 -14.62
C SER A 65 -22.97 2.50 -14.09
N ARG A 66 -23.81 2.60 -13.07
CA ARG A 66 -24.27 3.86 -12.46
C ARG A 66 -23.54 4.21 -11.17
N GLY A 67 -22.79 3.29 -10.55
CA GLY A 67 -22.09 3.55 -9.30
C GLY A 67 -21.81 2.31 -8.46
N PHE A 68 -21.64 2.53 -7.15
CA PHE A 68 -21.12 1.54 -6.20
C PHE A 68 -22.07 1.36 -5.01
N THR A 69 -22.09 0.16 -4.44
CA THR A 69 -22.66 -0.12 -3.13
C THR A 69 -21.51 -0.34 -2.16
N ILE A 70 -21.42 0.49 -1.12
CA ILE A 70 -20.33 0.53 -0.15
C ILE A 70 -20.94 0.43 1.24
N ASN A 71 -20.60 -0.60 2.00
CA ASN A 71 -21.17 -0.90 3.32
C ASN A 71 -22.71 -0.81 3.34
N GLY A 72 -23.39 -1.32 2.30
CA GLY A 72 -24.84 -1.27 2.12
C GLY A 72 -25.40 0.05 1.58
N ASN A 73 -24.59 1.11 1.51
CA ASN A 73 -25.00 2.42 1.00
C ASN A 73 -24.73 2.55 -0.51
N ARG A 74 -25.69 3.10 -1.25
CA ARG A 74 -25.55 3.32 -2.70
C ARG A 74 -24.96 4.69 -3.00
N VAL A 75 -23.88 4.72 -3.76
CA VAL A 75 -23.21 5.92 -4.25
C VAL A 75 -23.33 5.96 -5.75
N LEU A 76 -23.86 7.06 -6.28
CA LEU A 76 -24.07 7.26 -7.71
C LEU A 76 -22.89 8.02 -8.33
N GLY A 77 -22.39 7.49 -9.45
CA GLY A 77 -21.27 8.06 -10.18
C GLY A 77 -19.90 7.74 -9.58
N PRO A 78 -18.85 8.44 -10.06
CA PRO A 78 -17.50 8.25 -9.58
C PRO A 78 -17.35 8.73 -8.12
N CYS A 79 -16.65 7.94 -7.32
CA CYS A 79 -16.37 8.24 -5.93
C CYS A 79 -14.94 7.85 -5.56
N ALA A 80 -14.37 8.55 -4.59
CA ALA A 80 -13.14 8.13 -3.93
C ALA A 80 -13.48 7.46 -2.60
N LEU A 81 -12.96 6.25 -2.43
CA LEU A 81 -13.05 5.49 -1.20
C LEU A 81 -11.86 5.84 -0.32
N LEU A 82 -12.12 6.42 0.85
CA LEU A 82 -11.12 6.75 1.86
C LEU A 82 -11.21 5.74 3.02
N PRO A 83 -10.19 5.64 3.88
CA PRO A 83 -10.18 4.67 4.98
C PRO A 83 -11.43 4.72 5.88
N HIS A 84 -12.01 5.90 6.06
CA HIS A 84 -13.13 6.15 6.98
C HIS A 84 -14.33 6.86 6.34
N SER A 85 -14.31 7.12 5.03
CA SER A 85 -15.38 7.87 4.37
C SER A 85 -15.43 7.62 2.87
N VAL A 86 -16.54 8.00 2.25
CA VAL A 86 -16.71 8.02 0.80
C VAL A 86 -17.01 9.45 0.38
N VAL A 87 -16.34 9.91 -0.68
CA VAL A 87 -16.52 11.25 -1.22
C VAL A 87 -16.79 11.17 -2.71
N GLN A 88 -17.67 12.03 -3.20
CA GLN A 88 -17.98 12.08 -4.63
C GLN A 88 -16.79 12.67 -5.40
N TRP A 89 -16.37 11.98 -6.46
CA TRP A 89 -15.27 12.41 -7.30
C TRP A 89 -15.83 13.01 -8.59
N ASN A 90 -15.67 14.31 -8.76
CA ASN A 90 -16.31 15.07 -9.85
C ASN A 90 -15.55 14.93 -11.17
N VAL A 91 -15.48 13.70 -11.71
CA VAL A 91 -14.81 13.40 -12.98
C VAL A 91 -15.67 12.48 -13.84
N GLY A 92 -16.27 13.01 -14.91
CA GLY A 92 -17.16 12.23 -15.78
C GLY A 92 -16.47 11.23 -16.70
N SER A 93 -15.17 11.37 -16.95
CA SER A 93 -14.40 10.51 -17.86
C SER A 93 -12.91 10.59 -17.55
N HIS A 94 -12.17 9.52 -17.85
CA HIS A 94 -10.71 9.46 -17.77
C HIS A 94 -9.96 10.64 -18.42
N GLN A 95 -10.51 11.22 -19.50
CA GLN A 95 -9.92 12.37 -20.20
C GLN A 95 -9.99 13.68 -19.41
N ASN A 96 -10.94 13.77 -18.47
CA ASN A 96 -11.16 14.95 -17.64
C ASN A 96 -10.40 14.88 -16.31
N ILE A 97 -9.56 13.86 -16.13
CA ILE A 97 -8.72 13.73 -14.94
C ILE A 97 -7.60 14.76 -15.02
N THR A 98 -7.64 15.76 -14.13
CA THR A 98 -6.62 16.81 -13.99
C THR A 98 -5.90 16.70 -12.65
N GLU A 99 -4.90 17.54 -12.42
CA GLU A 99 -4.23 17.62 -11.11
C GLU A 99 -5.23 18.01 -10.01
N GLU A 100 -6.10 18.99 -10.27
CA GLU A 100 -7.09 19.49 -9.30
C GLU A 100 -8.07 18.41 -8.85
N SER A 101 -8.30 17.41 -9.71
CA SER A 101 -9.15 16.25 -9.40
C SER A 101 -8.61 15.41 -8.24
N PHE A 102 -7.32 15.52 -7.93
CA PHE A 102 -6.66 14.83 -6.80
C PHE A 102 -6.49 15.71 -5.57
N SER A 103 -7.04 16.94 -5.60
CA SER A 103 -6.72 17.93 -4.57
C SER A 103 -7.08 17.55 -3.15
N LEU A 104 -8.13 16.74 -3.00
CA LEU A 104 -8.51 16.20 -1.71
C LEU A 104 -7.39 15.36 -1.08
N PHE A 105 -6.69 14.53 -1.84
CA PHE A 105 -5.78 13.52 -1.29
C PHE A 105 -4.54 14.09 -0.59
N TRP A 106 -4.10 15.29 -0.98
CA TRP A 106 -2.99 15.98 -0.30
C TRP A 106 -3.44 16.96 0.79
N LEU A 107 -4.74 17.23 0.89
CA LEU A 107 -5.32 18.05 1.97
C LEU A 107 -5.71 17.20 3.19
N LEU A 108 -5.87 15.90 3.02
CA LEU A 108 -6.21 14.98 4.09
C LEU A 108 -5.01 14.72 5.01
N GLU A 109 -5.31 14.64 6.32
CA GLU A 109 -4.40 14.11 7.33
C GLU A 109 -5.04 12.84 7.95
N PRO A 110 -4.32 11.72 8.03
CA PRO A 110 -2.93 11.51 7.59
C PRO A 110 -2.78 11.59 6.06
N ARG A 111 -1.59 11.99 5.60
CA ARG A 111 -1.28 12.10 4.17
C ARG A 111 -1.47 10.77 3.44
N ILE A 112 -2.15 10.82 2.31
CA ILE A 112 -2.36 9.65 1.46
C ILE A 112 -1.14 9.46 0.56
N GLU A 113 -0.42 8.35 0.74
CA GLU A 113 0.80 8.05 -0.02
C GLU A 113 0.53 7.25 -1.30
N ILE A 114 -0.60 6.54 -1.37
CA ILE A 114 -0.93 5.66 -2.49
C ILE A 114 -2.39 5.89 -2.88
N VAL A 115 -2.62 6.14 -4.17
CA VAL A 115 -3.95 6.27 -4.76
C VAL A 115 -4.05 5.32 -5.93
N VAL A 116 -5.11 4.50 -5.95
CA VAL A 116 -5.46 3.63 -7.07
C VAL A 116 -6.67 4.22 -7.78
N VAL A 117 -6.56 4.44 -9.09
CA VAL A 117 -7.62 5.03 -9.93
C VAL A 117 -8.22 3.97 -10.81
N GLY A 118 -9.53 3.76 -10.67
CA GLY A 118 -10.33 2.93 -11.57
C GLY A 118 -10.84 3.73 -12.77
N THR A 119 -10.43 3.39 -13.99
CA THR A 119 -10.83 4.11 -15.22
C THR A 119 -12.07 3.54 -15.93
N GLY A 120 -12.90 2.76 -15.21
CA GLY A 120 -14.08 2.10 -15.79
C GLY A 120 -13.78 0.71 -16.31
N ASN A 121 -14.21 0.38 -17.53
CA ASN A 121 -14.17 -0.98 -18.09
C ASN A 121 -12.78 -1.44 -18.55
N ARG A 122 -11.86 -0.52 -18.75
CA ARG A 122 -10.50 -0.78 -19.23
C ARG A 122 -9.53 0.14 -18.50
N THR A 123 -8.29 -0.31 -18.39
CA THR A 123 -7.18 0.49 -17.90
C THR A 123 -6.80 1.51 -18.98
N GLU A 124 -7.07 2.78 -18.69
CA GLU A 124 -6.76 3.89 -19.59
C GLU A 124 -5.54 4.66 -19.07
N ARG A 125 -4.69 5.15 -19.98
CA ARG A 125 -3.51 5.93 -19.58
C ARG A 125 -3.90 7.37 -19.28
N LEU A 126 -3.53 7.84 -18.09
CA LEU A 126 -3.66 9.24 -17.72
C LEU A 126 -2.59 10.10 -18.38
N HIS A 127 -2.86 11.40 -18.51
CA HIS A 127 -1.89 12.33 -19.07
C HIS A 127 -0.61 12.36 -18.21
N SER A 128 0.55 12.27 -18.87
CA SER A 128 1.87 12.32 -18.22
C SER A 128 2.08 13.49 -17.24
N LYS A 129 1.52 14.67 -17.53
CA LYS A 129 1.59 15.85 -16.66
C LYS A 129 0.91 15.61 -15.31
N VAL A 130 -0.24 14.94 -15.32
CA VAL A 130 -0.98 14.59 -14.10
C VAL A 130 -0.19 13.59 -13.26
N LEU A 131 0.34 12.55 -13.90
CA LEU A 131 1.21 11.56 -13.24
C LEU A 131 2.44 12.22 -12.59
N GLN A 132 3.07 13.16 -13.31
CA GLN A 132 4.23 13.90 -12.80
C GLN A 132 3.86 14.79 -11.61
N ALA A 133 2.76 15.54 -11.69
CA ALA A 133 2.30 16.42 -10.62
C ALA A 133 1.99 15.65 -9.34
N ILE A 134 1.27 14.52 -9.45
CA ILE A 134 0.93 13.66 -8.31
C ILE A 134 2.19 13.08 -7.66
N ARG A 135 3.14 12.60 -8.48
CA ARG A 135 4.42 12.08 -7.98
C ARG A 135 5.25 13.16 -7.27
N GLN A 136 5.25 14.40 -7.77
CA GLN A 136 5.92 15.52 -7.12
C GLN A 136 5.32 15.86 -5.75
N ARG A 137 4.03 15.59 -5.55
CA ARG A 137 3.34 15.73 -4.25
C ARG A 137 3.57 14.54 -3.31
N GLY A 138 4.36 13.55 -3.71
CA GLY A 138 4.71 12.39 -2.88
C GLY A 138 3.67 11.27 -2.88
N ILE A 139 2.73 11.29 -3.83
CA ILE A 139 1.68 10.28 -3.95
C ILE A 139 2.05 9.31 -5.08
N ALA A 140 2.06 8.01 -4.79
CA ALA A 140 2.14 6.95 -5.78
C ALA A 140 0.76 6.75 -6.41
N LEU A 141 0.68 6.86 -7.74
CA LEU A 141 -0.56 6.66 -8.49
C LEU A 141 -0.50 5.34 -9.27
N GLU A 142 -1.48 4.48 -9.03
CA GLU A 142 -1.73 3.28 -9.83
C GLU A 142 -3.04 3.43 -10.62
N VAL A 143 -3.05 2.95 -11.86
CA VAL A 143 -4.24 3.01 -12.71
C VAL A 143 -4.63 1.60 -13.12
N GLN A 144 -5.89 1.26 -12.85
CA GLN A 144 -6.47 -0.05 -13.17
C GLN A 144 -7.89 0.12 -13.74
N ASP A 145 -8.43 -0.95 -14.30
CA ASP A 145 -9.87 -1.05 -14.55
C ASP A 145 -10.63 -1.21 -13.22
N THR A 146 -11.90 -0.82 -13.24
CA THR A 146 -12.77 -0.84 -12.05
C THR A 146 -13.02 -2.26 -11.57
N VAL A 147 -13.07 -3.25 -12.47
CA VAL A 147 -13.31 -4.64 -12.10
C VAL A 147 -12.12 -5.18 -11.32
N SER A 148 -10.91 -5.02 -11.84
CA SER A 148 -9.68 -5.38 -11.11
C SER A 148 -9.57 -4.65 -9.77
N LEU A 149 -9.83 -3.33 -9.74
CA LEU A 149 -9.76 -2.53 -8.53
C LEU A 149 -10.77 -3.03 -7.48
N VAL A 150 -12.03 -3.23 -7.87
CA VAL A 150 -13.07 -3.73 -6.96
C VAL A 150 -12.74 -5.14 -6.49
N ASN A 151 -12.17 -6.00 -7.33
CA ASN A 151 -11.73 -7.33 -6.90
C ASN A 151 -10.57 -7.25 -5.90
N ALA A 152 -9.64 -6.31 -6.08
CA ALA A 152 -8.53 -6.10 -5.16
C ALA A 152 -8.99 -5.55 -3.79
N VAL A 153 -9.98 -4.65 -3.79
CA VAL A 153 -10.50 -4.00 -2.57
C VAL A 153 -11.62 -4.81 -1.90
N GLY A 154 -12.41 -5.52 -2.70
CA GLY A 154 -13.60 -6.29 -2.31
C GLY A 154 -13.33 -7.77 -2.05
N ALA A 155 -12.09 -8.24 -2.14
CA ALA A 155 -11.71 -9.61 -1.81
C ALA A 155 -11.80 -9.88 -0.30
N GLN A 156 -13.03 -9.98 0.22
CA GLN A 156 -13.34 -10.75 1.42
C GLN A 156 -14.68 -11.46 1.24
N ALA A 157 -14.62 -12.66 0.68
CA ALA A 157 -15.56 -13.76 0.91
C ALA A 157 -14.78 -15.07 0.82
#